data_AF-K1RV61-F1
#
_entry.id   AF-K1RV61-F1
#
_cell.length_a   1.000
_cell.length_b   1.000
_cell.length_c   1.000
_cell.angle_alpha   90.00
_cell.angle_beta   90.00
_cell.angle_gamma   90.00
#
_symmetry.space_group_name_H-M   'P 1'
#
loop_
_entity.id
_entity.type
_entity.pdbx_description
1 polymer ?
#
loop_
_entity_poly.entity_id
_entity_poly.type
_entity_poly.pdbx_seq_one_letter_code
_entity_poly.pdbx_strand_id
1 'polypeptide(L)'
;MLIPITTWVAVIAGIIQTEFSRINIAEDSYAAYNQALPYLLYPILALLLVPLVAISGREFGSMARAEHRAVFENKPWSDASAKLNVSSNDNFDYSNAKASVAVVPLVVLFGMIIIMFVSFGFPAKELSSTETKMSLATAYFLGSMACVLMV
;
A
#
# COMPACT_ATOMS: atom_id res chain seq x y z
N MET A 1 3.94 2.52 -7.11
CA MET A 1 4.31 1.57 -6.04
C MET A 1 5.82 1.37 -6.08
N LEU A 2 6.55 2.06 -5.20
CA LEU A 2 8.02 2.02 -5.10
C LEU A 2 8.45 1.40 -3.75
N ILE A 3 7.59 0.58 -3.15
CA ILE A 3 7.90 -0.13 -1.91
C ILE A 3 8.12 -1.59 -2.33
N PRO A 4 9.32 -2.16 -2.13
CA PRO A 4 9.67 -3.51 -2.59
C PRO A 4 8.84 -4.63 -1.93
N ILE A 5 8.11 -4.29 -0.87
CA ILE A 5 7.34 -5.21 -0.03
C ILE A 5 5.88 -4.80 -0.07
N THR A 6 5.20 -5.07 -1.17
CA THR A 6 3.73 -5.02 -1.23
C THR A 6 3.20 -6.35 -1.74
N THR A 7 1.98 -6.71 -1.35
CA THR A 7 1.29 -7.90 -1.86
C THR A 7 1.31 -7.98 -3.38
N TRP A 8 1.25 -6.84 -4.07
CA TRP A 8 1.28 -6.78 -5.53
C TRP A 8 2.62 -7.21 -6.13
N VAL A 9 3.75 -6.89 -5.48
CA VAL A 9 5.08 -7.35 -5.91
C VAL A 9 5.19 -8.86 -5.83
N ALA A 10 4.66 -9.48 -4.77
CA ALA A 10 4.66 -10.94 -4.61
C ALA A 10 3.85 -11.64 -5.72
N VAL A 11 2.76 -11.03 -6.19
CA VAL A 11 1.97 -11.52 -7.34
C VAL A 11 2.79 -11.44 -8.62
N ILE A 12 3.40 -10.28 -8.92
CA ILE A 12 4.22 -10.08 -10.12
C ILE A 12 5.40 -11.06 -10.14
N ALA A 13 6.14 -11.18 -9.03
CA ALA A 13 7.23 -12.14 -8.90
C ALA A 13 6.75 -13.59 -9.06
N GLY A 14 5.52 -13.92 -8.63
CA GLY A 14 4.89 -15.21 -8.89
C GLY A 14 4.63 -15.46 -10.37
N ILE A 15 4.11 -14.47 -11.09
CA ILE A 15 3.86 -14.56 -12.53
C ILE A 15 5.18 -14.70 -13.31
N ILE A 16 6.20 -13.92 -12.96
CA ILE A 16 7.53 -14.03 -13.56
C ILE A 16 8.09 -15.44 -13.35
N GLN A 17 7.98 -15.98 -12.14
CA GLN A 17 8.44 -17.34 -11.84
C GLN A 17 7.72 -18.39 -12.67
N THR A 18 6.41 -18.25 -12.89
CA THR A 18 5.66 -19.20 -13.72
C THR A 18 6.08 -19.16 -15.19
N GLU A 19 6.41 -17.98 -15.72
CA GLU A 19 6.89 -17.85 -17.09
C GLU A 19 8.33 -18.35 -17.22
N PHE A 20 9.20 -18.05 -16.27
CA PHE A 20 10.61 -18.52 -16.23
C PHE A 20 10.70 -20.05 -16.18
N SER A 21 9.84 -20.70 -15.40
CA SER A 21 9.74 -22.16 -15.36
C SER A 21 9.26 -22.76 -16.69
N ARG A 22 8.41 -22.06 -17.47
CA ARG A 22 7.97 -22.53 -18.81
C ARG A 22 9.11 -22.52 -19.82
N ILE A 23 10.00 -21.53 -19.72
CA ILE A 23 11.12 -21.32 -20.65
C ILE A 23 12.44 -21.95 -20.14
N ASN A 24 12.41 -22.73 -19.05
CA ASN A 24 13.58 -23.36 -18.41
C ASN A 24 14.69 -22.38 -17.97
N ILE A 25 14.32 -21.17 -17.57
CA ILE A 25 15.26 -20.21 -17.00
C ILE A 25 15.21 -20.32 -15.47
N ALA A 26 16.34 -20.72 -14.87
CA ALA A 26 16.49 -20.88 -13.42
C ALA A 26 16.99 -19.59 -12.74
N GLU A 27 16.50 -18.43 -13.18
CA GLU A 27 16.88 -17.13 -12.63
C GLU A 27 15.90 -16.71 -11.52
N ASP A 28 16.39 -15.92 -10.57
CA ASP A 28 15.56 -15.43 -9.48
C ASP A 28 14.55 -14.38 -9.97
N SER A 29 13.27 -14.66 -9.76
CA SER A 29 12.16 -13.80 -10.21
C SER A 29 12.14 -12.44 -9.51
N TYR A 30 12.75 -12.32 -8.33
CA TYR A 30 12.83 -11.05 -7.60
C TYR A 30 13.93 -10.15 -8.17
N ALA A 31 15.09 -10.71 -8.50
CA ALA A 31 16.14 -10.02 -9.25
C ALA A 31 15.64 -9.51 -10.62
N ALA A 32 14.89 -10.33 -11.36
CA ALA A 32 14.27 -9.94 -12.62
C ALA A 32 13.22 -8.83 -12.44
N TYR A 33 12.42 -8.89 -11.36
CA TYR A 33 11.51 -7.80 -11.00
C TYR A 33 12.25 -6.49 -10.72
N ASN A 34 13.37 -6.53 -10.00
CA ASN A 34 14.18 -5.34 -9.71
C ASN A 34 14.74 -4.70 -10.99
N GLN A 35 15.14 -5.51 -11.97
CA GLN A 35 15.55 -5.01 -13.29
C GLN A 35 14.38 -4.44 -14.11
N ALA A 36 13.15 -4.89 -13.84
CA ALA A 36 11.93 -4.38 -14.48
C ALA A 36 11.45 -3.04 -13.88
N LEU A 37 11.87 -2.69 -12.65
CA LEU A 37 11.50 -1.44 -11.98
C LEU A 37 11.68 -0.17 -12.84
N PRO A 38 12.80 0.07 -13.54
CA PRO A 38 12.96 1.25 -14.39
C PRO A 38 11.97 1.32 -15.57
N TYR A 39 11.38 0.20 -15.98
CA TYR A 39 10.39 0.16 -17.06
C TYR A 39 8.96 0.45 -16.59
N LEU A 40 8.75 0.67 -15.28
CA LEU A 40 7.47 1.09 -14.73
C LEU A 40 7.22 2.58 -14.99
N LEU A 41 6.98 2.91 -16.27
CA LEU A 41 6.76 4.28 -16.73
C LEU A 41 5.56 4.94 -16.06
N TYR A 42 4.46 4.21 -15.85
CA TYR A 42 3.26 4.79 -15.22
C TYR A 42 3.53 5.30 -13.79
N PRO A 43 4.10 4.51 -12.86
CA PRO A 43 4.48 5.01 -11.53
C PRO A 43 5.47 6.18 -11.58
N ILE A 44 6.47 6.12 -12.46
CA ILE A 44 7.48 7.19 -12.57
C ILE A 44 6.82 8.48 -13.05
N LEU A 45 6.00 8.41 -14.10
CA LEU A 45 5.26 9.56 -14.63
C LEU A 45 4.26 10.09 -13.61
N ALA A 46 3.53 9.23 -12.90
CA ALA A 46 2.60 9.64 -11.86
C ALA A 46 3.34 10.35 -10.71
N LEU A 47 4.48 9.79 -10.26
CA LEU A 47 5.29 10.37 -9.19
C LEU A 47 5.92 11.71 -9.58
N LEU A 48 6.22 11.92 -10.86
CA LEU A 48 6.63 13.22 -11.40
C LEU A 48 5.44 14.18 -11.57
N LEU A 49 4.27 13.67 -11.95
CA LEU A 49 3.08 14.47 -12.22
C LEU A 49 2.48 15.06 -10.94
N VAL A 50 2.52 14.37 -9.80
CA VAL A 50 2.03 14.89 -8.51
C VAL A 50 2.68 16.23 -8.13
N PRO A 51 4.03 16.34 -7.97
CA PRO A 51 4.65 17.60 -7.64
C PRO A 51 4.53 18.63 -8.77
N LEU A 52 4.51 18.20 -10.04
CA LEU A 52 4.31 19.09 -11.17
C LEU A 52 2.94 19.77 -11.11
N VAL A 53 1.87 19.01 -10.84
CA VAL A 53 0.51 19.54 -10.68
C VAL A 53 0.41 20.41 -9.42
N ALA A 54 1.01 19.97 -8.30
CA ALA A 54 1.00 20.72 -7.05
C ALA A 54 1.68 22.10 -7.18
N ILE A 55 2.79 22.20 -7.92
CA ILE A 55 3.48 23.48 -8.18
C ILE A 55 2.74 24.30 -9.24
N SER A 56 2.19 23.64 -10.27
CA SER A 56 1.49 24.30 -11.37
C SER A 56 0.15 24.91 -10.94
N GLY A 57 -0.45 24.42 -9.85
CA GLY A 57 -1.76 24.90 -9.36
C GLY A 57 -2.89 24.72 -10.37
N ARG A 58 -2.69 23.87 -11.38
CA ARG A 58 -3.67 23.57 -12.43
C ARG A 58 -4.29 22.23 -12.14
N GLU A 59 -5.37 22.24 -11.38
CA GLU A 59 -6.25 21.10 -11.31
C GLU A 59 -7.09 20.98 -12.59
N PHE A 60 -7.52 19.77 -12.92
CA PHE A 60 -8.30 19.50 -14.13
C PHE A 60 -9.67 18.90 -13.79
N GLY A 61 -10.68 19.21 -14.61
CA GLY A 61 -11.99 18.57 -14.56
C GLY A 61 -12.83 18.94 -13.33
N SER A 62 -13.37 17.92 -12.66
CA SER A 62 -14.24 18.09 -11.48
C SER A 62 -13.50 18.63 -10.26
N MET A 63 -12.20 18.37 -10.15
CA MET A 63 -11.36 18.83 -9.03
C MET A 63 -11.16 20.34 -9.07
N ALA A 64 -10.83 20.90 -10.25
CA ALA A 64 -10.75 22.35 -10.45
C ALA A 64 -12.05 23.10 -10.12
N ARG A 65 -13.22 22.50 -10.44
CA ARG A 65 -14.53 23.08 -10.07
C ARG A 65 -14.77 23.04 -8.56
N ALA A 66 -14.27 22.01 -7.89
CA ALA A 66 -14.37 21.89 -6.44
C ALA A 66 -13.44 22.89 -5.74
N GLU A 67 -12.21 23.04 -6.22
CA GLU A 67 -11.25 24.05 -5.73
C GLU A 67 -11.80 25.46 -5.90
N HIS A 68 -12.30 25.80 -7.10
CA HIS A 68 -12.90 27.11 -7.34
C HIS A 68 -14.08 27.38 -6.39
N ARG A 69 -14.94 26.39 -6.17
CA ARG A 69 -16.07 26.51 -5.23
C ARG A 69 -15.59 26.70 -3.79
N ALA A 70 -14.59 25.94 -3.35
CA ALA A 70 -14.07 26.03 -2.00
C ALA A 70 -13.41 27.40 -1.74
N VAL A 71 -12.62 27.90 -2.69
CA VAL A 71 -11.83 29.12 -2.55
C VAL A 71 -12.66 30.39 -2.83
N PHE A 72 -13.43 30.43 -3.91
CA PHE A 72 -14.14 31.66 -4.33
C PHE A 72 -15.56 31.74 -3.77
N GLU A 73 -16.24 30.61 -3.61
CA GLU A 73 -17.63 30.58 -3.12
C GLU A 73 -17.73 30.29 -1.61
N ASN A 74 -16.60 30.05 -0.93
CA ASN A 74 -16.53 29.60 0.48
C ASN A 74 -17.45 28.40 0.77
N LYS A 75 -17.62 27.50 -0.22
CA LYS A 75 -18.45 26.30 -0.11
C LYS A 75 -17.58 25.05 -0.33
N PRO A 76 -17.01 24.48 0.75
CA PRO A 76 -16.15 23.30 0.67
C PRO A 76 -16.86 22.05 0.12
N TRP A 77 -18.17 21.97 0.35
CA TRP A 77 -19.00 20.83 -0.06
C TRP A 77 -19.92 21.22 -1.22
N SER A 78 -20.15 20.27 -2.13
CA SER A 78 -21.24 20.43 -3.10
C SER A 78 -22.60 20.31 -2.39
N ASP A 79 -23.66 20.92 -2.92
CA ASP A 79 -24.99 20.83 -2.31
C ASP A 79 -25.51 19.39 -2.17
N ALA A 80 -25.07 18.48 -3.05
CA ALA A 80 -25.35 17.05 -2.96
C ALA A 80 -24.54 16.36 -1.84
N SER A 81 -23.26 16.72 -1.69
CA SER A 81 -22.36 16.17 -0.66
C SER A 81 -22.67 16.70 0.74
N ALA A 82 -23.13 17.95 0.85
CA ALA A 82 -23.50 18.56 2.12
C ALA A 82 -24.66 17.79 2.79
N LYS A 83 -25.64 17.32 2.01
CA LYS A 83 -26.74 16.50 2.52
C LYS A 83 -26.27 15.15 3.07
N LEU A 84 -25.27 14.51 2.46
CA LEU A 84 -24.69 13.28 2.99
C LEU A 84 -23.88 13.51 4.29
N ASN A 85 -23.09 14.58 4.37
CA ASN A 85 -22.28 14.87 5.55
C ASN A 85 -23.10 15.32 6.76
N VAL A 86 -24.22 16.02 6.56
CA VAL A 86 -25.10 16.43 7.67
C VAL A 86 -25.82 15.22 8.29
N SER A 87 -26.07 14.17 7.51
CA SER A 87 -26.61 12.90 8.00
C SER A 87 -25.58 12.04 8.76
N SER A 88 -24.29 12.38 8.71
CA SER A 88 -23.21 11.70 9.45
C SER A 88 -22.87 12.35 10.79
N ASN A 89 -23.73 13.25 11.31
CA ASN A 89 -23.67 13.67 12.72
C ASN A 89 -24.24 12.59 13.66
N ASP A 90 -24.03 11.32 13.31
CA ASP A 90 -23.98 10.28 14.32
C ASP A 90 -22.75 10.59 15.15
N ASN A 91 -22.98 10.96 16.41
CA ASN A 91 -21.96 11.09 17.42
C ASN A 91 -21.25 9.73 17.54
N PHE A 92 -20.24 9.48 16.70
CA PHE A 92 -19.33 8.38 16.89
C PHE A 92 -18.69 8.60 18.26
N ASP A 93 -19.05 7.76 19.22
CA ASP A 93 -18.49 7.80 20.55
C ASP A 93 -17.03 7.36 20.47
N TYR A 94 -16.13 8.32 20.23
CA TYR A 94 -14.68 8.11 20.18
C TYR A 94 -14.10 7.72 21.55
N SER A 95 -14.92 7.69 22.62
CA SER A 95 -14.50 7.41 24.00
C SER A 95 -13.84 6.03 24.17
N ASN A 96 -14.18 5.05 23.33
CA ASN A 96 -13.66 3.68 23.42
C ASN A 96 -12.68 3.27 22.30
N ALA A 97 -12.29 4.19 21.41
CA ALA A 97 -11.31 3.91 20.36
C ALA A 97 -9.88 3.95 20.93
N LYS A 98 -9.47 2.89 21.63
CA LYS A 98 -8.09 2.78 22.13
C LYS A 98 -7.13 2.60 20.95
N ALA A 99 -6.17 3.52 20.80
CA ALA A 99 -5.13 3.45 19.77
C ALA A 99 -4.36 2.11 19.77
N SER A 100 -4.33 1.39 20.90
CA SER A 100 -3.77 0.06 21.03
C SER A 100 -4.39 -0.99 20.10
N VAL A 101 -5.69 -0.87 19.78
CA VAL A 101 -6.40 -1.81 18.88
C VAL A 101 -5.83 -1.75 17.46
N ALA A 102 -5.32 -0.60 17.02
CA ALA A 102 -4.67 -0.47 15.72
C ALA A 102 -3.15 -0.72 15.80
N VAL A 103 -2.50 -0.25 16.87
CA VAL A 103 -1.04 -0.31 17.00
C VAL A 103 -0.56 -1.74 17.22
N VAL A 104 -1.23 -2.54 18.04
CA VAL A 104 -0.72 -3.88 18.39
C VAL A 104 -0.73 -4.85 17.20
N PRO A 105 -1.80 -4.99 16.40
CA PRO A 105 -1.77 -5.82 15.20
C PRO A 105 -0.72 -5.36 14.18
N LEU A 106 -0.50 -4.05 14.08
CA LEU A 106 0.52 -3.48 13.20
C LEU A 106 1.94 -3.87 13.67
N VAL A 107 2.21 -3.77 14.97
CA VAL A 107 3.49 -4.19 15.57
C VAL A 107 3.70 -5.70 15.41
N VAL A 108 2.66 -6.52 15.60
CA VAL A 108 2.73 -7.98 15.39
C VAL A 108 3.06 -8.30 13.94
N LEU A 109 2.40 -7.62 12.99
CA LEU A 109 2.64 -7.81 11.56
C LEU A 109 4.09 -7.44 11.19
N PHE A 110 4.55 -6.23 11.53
CA PHE A 110 5.92 -5.81 11.23
C PHE A 110 6.96 -6.67 11.96
N GLY A 111 6.71 -7.01 13.22
CA GLY A 111 7.57 -7.86 14.02
C GLY A 111 7.75 -9.24 13.39
N MET A 112 6.66 -9.88 12.93
CA MET A 112 6.73 -11.19 12.30
C MET A 112 7.43 -11.17 10.95
N ILE A 113 7.28 -10.10 10.16
CA ILE A 113 8.06 -9.92 8.92
C ILE A 113 9.55 -9.87 9.25
N ILE A 114 9.96 -9.04 10.22
CA ILE A 114 11.37 -8.90 10.60
C ILE A 114 11.94 -10.21 11.15
N ILE A 115 11.22 -10.91 12.02
CA ILE A 115 11.64 -12.19 12.61
C ILE A 115 11.85 -13.25 11.52
N MET A 116 10.91 -13.36 10.58
CA MET A 116 11.04 -14.29 9.46
C MET A 116 12.25 -13.91 8.57
N PHE A 117 12.42 -12.64 8.24
CA PHE A 117 13.53 -12.18 7.41
C PHE A 117 14.90 -12.45 8.04
N VAL A 118 15.05 -12.25 9.35
CA VAL A 118 16.27 -12.59 10.10
C VAL A 118 16.49 -14.10 10.12
N SER A 119 15.42 -14.90 10.29
CA SER A 119 15.50 -16.37 10.27
C SER A 119 15.93 -16.92 8.90
N PHE A 120 15.53 -16.27 7.80
CA PHE A 120 15.95 -16.61 6.44
C PHE A 120 17.34 -16.05 6.06
N GLY A 121 17.99 -15.28 6.94
CA GLY A 121 19.38 -14.85 6.75
C GLY A 121 19.59 -13.50 6.06
N PHE A 122 18.56 -12.65 6.00
CA PHE A 122 18.70 -11.25 5.59
C PHE A 122 19.43 -10.46 6.70
N PRO A 123 20.48 -9.66 6.42
CA PRO A 123 20.88 -9.10 5.11
C PRO A 123 22.00 -9.86 4.37
N ALA A 124 22.41 -11.05 4.81
CA ALA A 124 23.57 -11.77 4.26
C ALA A 124 23.25 -12.67 3.05
N LYS A 125 21.97 -13.03 2.84
CA LYS A 125 21.48 -13.75 1.64
C LYS A 125 20.30 -13.00 1.02
N GLU A 126 20.29 -12.93 -0.31
CA GLU A 126 19.11 -12.48 -1.06
C GLU A 126 17.97 -13.48 -0.84
N LEU A 127 16.82 -12.97 -0.39
CA LEU A 127 15.67 -13.80 -0.09
C LEU A 127 15.01 -14.26 -1.39
N SER A 128 14.81 -15.56 -1.54
CA SER A 128 14.12 -16.10 -2.69
C SER A 128 12.66 -15.63 -2.70
N SER A 129 12.09 -15.54 -3.91
CA SER A 129 10.67 -15.25 -4.13
C SER A 129 9.73 -16.10 -3.26
N THR A 130 10.11 -17.34 -2.96
CA THR A 130 9.32 -18.26 -2.11
C THR A 130 9.36 -17.89 -0.63
N GLU A 131 10.53 -17.51 -0.10
CA GLU A 131 10.74 -17.16 1.31
C GLU A 131 10.05 -15.83 1.67
N THR A 132 10.10 -14.87 0.75
CA THR A 132 9.37 -13.60 0.86
C THR A 132 7.85 -13.84 0.91
N LYS A 133 7.32 -14.76 0.10
CA LYS A 133 5.89 -15.11 0.14
C LYS A 133 5.50 -15.78 1.46
N MET A 134 6.30 -16.70 1.97
CA MET A 134 6.02 -17.38 3.24
C MET A 134 6.00 -16.42 4.44
N SER A 135 6.93 -15.46 4.46
CA SER A 135 6.99 -14.45 5.52
C SER A 135 5.80 -13.48 5.51
N LEU A 136 5.36 -12.99 4.34
CA LEU A 136 4.18 -12.14 4.24
C LEU A 136 2.90 -12.89 4.66
N ALA A 137 2.74 -14.14 4.20
CA ALA A 137 1.55 -14.94 4.51
C ALA A 137 1.42 -15.20 6.02
N THR A 138 2.52 -15.56 6.68
CA THR A 138 2.55 -15.80 8.13
C THR A 138 2.33 -14.52 8.94
N ALA A 139 2.92 -13.39 8.52
CA ALA A 139 2.70 -12.11 9.16
C ALA A 139 1.25 -11.62 9.08
N TYR A 140 0.60 -11.74 7.92
CA TYR A 140 -0.81 -11.36 7.77
C TYR A 140 -1.74 -12.25 8.59
N PHE A 141 -1.48 -13.56 8.62
CA PHE A 141 -2.28 -14.50 9.41
C PHE A 141 -2.21 -14.18 10.91
N LEU A 142 -1.01 -13.96 11.44
CA LEU A 142 -0.80 -13.63 12.85
C LEU A 142 -1.30 -12.23 13.22
N GLY A 143 -1.14 -11.25 12.33
CA GLY A 143 -1.69 -9.90 12.51
C GLY A 143 -3.21 -9.91 12.57
N SER A 144 -3.88 -10.68 11.72
CA SER A 144 -5.34 -10.86 11.76
C SER A 144 -5.79 -11.53 13.07
N MET A 145 -5.10 -12.57 13.52
CA MET A 145 -5.38 -13.23 14.79
C MET A 145 -5.26 -12.26 15.98
N ALA A 146 -4.25 -11.38 15.96
CA ALA A 146 -4.07 -10.35 16.97
C ALA A 146 -5.22 -9.33 16.98
N CYS A 147 -5.74 -8.94 15.81
CA CYS A 147 -6.96 -8.11 15.73
C CYS A 147 -8.16 -8.80 16.38
N VAL A 148 -8.40 -10.08 16.06
CA VAL A 148 -9.56 -10.83 16.57
C VAL A 148 -9.52 -10.99 18.08
N LEU A 149 -8.32 -11.13 18.68
CA LEU A 149 -8.16 -11.23 20.14
C LEU A 149 -8.38 -9.89 20.88
N MET A 150 -8.40 -8.76 20.17
CA MET A 150 -8.55 -7.42 20.75
C MET A 150 -9.94 -6.80 20.60
N VAL A 151 -10.80 -7.40 19.78
CA VAL A 151 -12.22 -7.05 19.63
C VAL A 151 -13.04 -7.84 20.65
#